data_AF-A0A6A6ECI2-F1
#
_entry.id   AF-A0A6A6ECI2-F1
#
_cell.length_a   1.000
_cell.length_b   1.000
_cell.length_c   1.000
_cell.angle_alpha   90.00
_cell.angle_beta   90.00
_cell.angle_gamma   90.00
#
_symmetry.space_group_name_H-M   'P 1'
#
loop_
_entity.id
_entity.type
_entity.pdbx_description
1 polymer ?
#
loop_
_entity_poly.entity_id
_entity_poly.type
_entity_poly.pdbx_seq_one_letter_code
_entity_poly.pdbx_strand_id
1 'polypeptide(L)'
;VNYYEKGTLNFYSEDDPQNNLLPTPKPPGKPRKKKNETWEQYSQRIADWEASRPPEVELRITGAHMTQKYYTKKLLPEYIQAINKSKSYYLQEDGDPSHGTKSFGNVAYNAKEMNWIDRIVHPAQSPDLNAIEGIWNILF
;
A
#
# COMPACT_ATOMS: atom_id res chain seq x y z
N VAL A 1 -9.15 1.59 -21.13
CA VAL A 1 -9.46 3.03 -20.96
C VAL A 1 -8.57 3.82 -21.91
N ASN A 2 -9.15 4.52 -22.87
CA ASN A 2 -8.46 5.47 -23.74
C ASN A 2 -9.46 6.58 -24.16
N TYR A 3 -9.06 7.48 -25.05
CA TYR A 3 -9.94 8.55 -25.54
C TYR A 3 -11.28 8.04 -26.11
N TYR A 4 -11.28 6.84 -26.70
CA TYR A 4 -12.44 6.22 -27.38
C TYR A 4 -13.21 5.21 -26.51
N GLU A 5 -12.61 4.68 -25.44
CA GLU A 5 -13.21 3.67 -24.56
C GLU A 5 -12.99 4.09 -23.10
N LYS A 6 -14.05 4.62 -22.45
CA LYS A 6 -14.00 4.94 -21.02
C LYS A 6 -14.21 3.67 -20.19
N GLY A 7 -13.41 3.50 -19.14
CA GLY A 7 -13.62 2.44 -18.15
C GLY A 7 -14.66 2.82 -17.11
N THR A 8 -15.03 1.85 -16.27
CA THR A 8 -15.85 2.10 -15.08
C THR A 8 -15.06 2.99 -14.12
N LEU A 9 -15.67 4.08 -13.64
CA LEU A 9 -15.06 4.95 -12.65
C LEU A 9 -15.23 4.31 -11.26
N ASN A 10 -14.13 3.82 -10.71
CA ASN A 10 -14.08 3.27 -9.35
C ASN A 10 -13.19 4.16 -8.48
N PHE A 11 -13.74 4.65 -7.38
CA PHE A 11 -12.96 5.32 -6.34
C PHE A 11 -12.53 4.28 -5.30
N TYR A 12 -11.27 4.34 -4.86
CA TYR A 12 -10.86 3.58 -3.69
C TYR A 12 -11.50 4.23 -2.46
N SER A 13 -12.27 3.46 -1.69
CA SER A 13 -13.01 3.95 -0.52
C SER A 13 -12.37 3.48 0.79
N GLU A 14 -12.63 4.23 1.86
CA GLU A 14 -12.38 3.83 3.24
C GLU A 14 -13.22 2.60 3.63
N ASP A 15 -14.33 2.38 2.94
CA ASP A 15 -15.25 1.27 3.18
C ASP A 15 -14.86 -0.03 2.45
N ASP A 16 -13.80 -0.04 1.63
CA ASP A 16 -13.38 -1.28 0.96
C ASP A 16 -12.71 -2.21 1.99
N PRO A 17 -13.31 -3.37 2.32
CA PRO A 17 -12.76 -4.30 3.31
C PRO A 17 -11.45 -4.95 2.87
N GLN A 18 -11.03 -4.78 1.61
CA GLN A 18 -9.73 -5.22 1.10
C GLN A 18 -8.66 -4.13 1.19
N ASN A 19 -9.06 -2.89 1.43
CA ASN A 19 -8.17 -1.77 1.74
C ASN A 19 -7.72 -1.88 3.21
N ASN A 20 -7.07 -3.01 3.50
CA ASN A 20 -6.68 -3.37 4.85
C ASN A 20 -5.68 -2.37 5.39
N LEU A 21 -6.11 -1.70 6.45
CA LEU A 21 -5.36 -0.86 7.37
C LEU A 21 -3.97 -1.43 7.66
N LEU A 22 -3.03 -0.52 7.94
CA LEU A 22 -1.73 -0.89 8.49
C LEU A 22 -1.93 -1.81 9.71
N PRO A 23 -1.17 -2.91 9.83
CA PRO A 23 -1.32 -3.80 10.97
C PRO A 23 -1.06 -3.02 12.26
N THR A 24 -1.89 -3.22 13.27
CA THR A 24 -1.63 -2.69 14.63
C THR A 24 -0.21 -3.07 15.05
N PRO A 25 0.60 -2.14 15.57
CA PRO A 25 1.92 -2.47 16.10
C PRO A 25 1.82 -3.62 17.08
N LYS A 26 2.67 -4.64 16.90
CA LYS A 26 2.66 -5.78 17.82
C LYS A 26 3.14 -5.30 19.20
N PRO A 27 2.42 -5.62 20.28
CA PRO A 27 2.91 -5.32 21.62
C PRO A 27 4.23 -6.06 21.88
N PRO A 28 5.06 -5.56 22.82
CA PRO A 28 6.26 -6.26 23.24
C PRO A 28 5.89 -7.69 23.69
N GLY A 29 6.74 -8.67 23.36
CA GLY A 29 6.48 -10.07 23.68
C GLY A 29 6.38 -10.33 25.18
N LYS A 30 5.50 -11.26 25.58
CA LYS A 30 5.31 -11.62 26.99
C LYS A 30 6.63 -12.07 27.63
N PRO A 31 6.99 -11.54 28.82
CA PRO A 31 8.16 -11.98 29.56
C PRO A 31 8.19 -13.50 29.76
N ARG A 32 9.34 -14.13 29.49
CA ARG A 32 9.62 -15.51 29.87
C ARG A 32 10.42 -15.54 31.18
N LYS A 33 10.18 -16.56 32.01
CA LYS A 33 10.92 -16.78 33.25
C LYS A 33 12.39 -17.05 32.95
N LYS A 34 13.28 -16.30 33.59
CA LYS A 34 14.74 -16.51 33.46
C LYS A 34 15.20 -17.61 34.44
N LYS A 35 16.33 -18.25 34.14
CA LYS A 35 16.88 -19.36 34.94
C LYS A 35 17.26 -18.94 36.37
N ASN A 36 17.73 -17.71 36.55
CA ASN A 36 18.23 -17.19 37.84
C ASN A 36 17.24 -16.20 38.49
N GLU A 37 15.96 -16.30 38.14
CA GLU A 37 14.91 -15.38 38.59
C GLU A 37 13.98 -16.09 39.56
N THR A 38 13.67 -15.41 40.67
CA THR A 38 12.69 -15.89 41.64
C THR A 38 11.27 -15.77 41.10
N TRP A 39 10.33 -16.51 41.69
CA TRP A 39 8.93 -16.43 41.26
C TRP A 39 8.31 -15.04 41.44
N GLU A 40 8.71 -14.32 42.50
CA GLU A 40 8.24 -12.95 42.80
C GLU A 40 8.70 -11.95 41.73
N GLN A 41 9.99 -11.99 41.37
CA GLN A 41 10.55 -11.15 40.31
C GLN A 41 9.90 -11.41 38.96
N TYR A 42 9.61 -12.68 38.65
CA TYR A 42 8.90 -13.04 37.43
C TYR A 42 7.45 -12.53 37.44
N SER A 43 6.75 -12.65 38.56
CA SER A 43 5.37 -12.15 38.72
C SER A 43 5.30 -10.64 38.57
N GLN A 44 6.24 -9.90 39.17
CA GLN A 44 6.29 -8.44 39.06
C GLN A 44 6.48 -8.00 37.60
N ARG A 45 7.38 -8.65 36.86
CA ARG A 45 7.57 -8.36 35.42
C ARG A 45 6.35 -8.68 34.56
N ILE A 46 5.56 -9.70 34.92
CA ILE A 46 4.29 -9.95 34.24
C ILE A 46 3.32 -8.81 34.50
N ALA A 47 3.18 -8.37 35.77
CA ALA A 47 2.30 -7.27 36.13
C ALA A 47 2.71 -5.96 35.42
N ASP A 48 4.00 -5.64 35.41
CA ASP A 48 4.53 -4.45 34.70
C ASP A 48 4.31 -4.56 33.19
N TRP A 49 4.44 -5.76 32.62
CA TRP A 49 4.15 -6.01 31.20
C TRP A 49 2.67 -5.86 30.88
N GLU A 50 1.78 -6.35 31.75
CA GLU A 50 0.33 -6.22 31.59
C GLU A 50 -0.10 -4.75 31.69
N ALA A 51 0.48 -3.98 32.62
CA ALA A 51 0.22 -2.56 32.79
C ALA A 51 0.80 -1.68 31.66
N SER A 52 1.88 -2.12 31.01
CA SER A 52 2.48 -1.40 29.86
C SER A 52 1.86 -1.77 28.51
N ARG A 53 0.84 -2.63 28.48
CA ARG A 53 0.11 -2.93 27.24
C ARG A 53 -0.52 -1.65 26.71
N PRO A 54 -0.36 -1.35 25.40
CA PRO A 54 -1.08 -0.24 24.80
C PRO A 54 -2.59 -0.45 24.99
N PRO A 55 -3.35 0.62 25.29
CA PRO A 55 -4.80 0.54 25.37
C PRO A 55 -5.37 0.01 24.05
N GLU A 56 -6.52 -0.66 24.11
CA GLU A 56 -7.22 -1.06 22.91
C GLU A 56 -7.68 0.21 22.18
N VAL A 57 -6.98 0.54 21.09
CA VAL A 57 -7.31 1.69 20.26
C VAL A 57 -8.32 1.21 19.22
N GLU A 58 -9.55 1.74 19.27
CA GLU A 58 -10.44 1.71 18.12
C GLU A 58 -9.75 2.48 16.99
N LEU A 59 -9.14 1.74 16.05
CA LEU A 59 -8.60 2.33 14.83
C LEU A 59 -9.78 2.88 14.02
N ARG A 60 -10.09 4.17 14.22
CA ARG A 60 -10.95 4.90 13.30
C ARG A 60 -10.18 5.04 12.00
N ILE A 61 -10.79 4.59 10.92
CA ILE A 61 -10.26 4.77 9.57
C ILE A 61 -10.18 6.28 9.34
N THR A 62 -8.97 6.81 9.22
CA THR A 62 -8.73 8.21 8.84
C THR A 62 -8.03 8.17 7.50
N GLY A 63 -8.78 8.03 6.41
CA GLY A 63 -8.21 7.96 5.07
C GLY A 63 -8.05 6.53 4.54
N ALA A 64 -8.43 6.35 3.29
CA ALA A 64 -8.11 5.17 2.50
C ALA A 64 -6.65 5.27 2.04
N HIS A 65 -5.79 4.34 2.45
CA HIS A 65 -4.38 4.34 2.03
C HIS A 65 -4.16 3.39 0.86
N MET A 66 -3.65 3.90 -0.26
CA MET A 66 -3.27 3.06 -1.40
C MET A 66 -2.05 2.19 -1.02
N THR A 67 -2.28 0.95 -0.59
CA THR A 67 -1.18 0.00 -0.34
C THR A 67 -0.76 -0.68 -1.64
N GLN A 68 0.51 -1.08 -1.72
CA GLN A 68 1.01 -1.83 -2.87
C GLN A 68 0.20 -3.11 -3.15
N LYS A 69 -0.23 -3.81 -2.09
CA LYS A 69 -1.06 -5.02 -2.19
C LYS A 69 -2.44 -4.69 -2.76
N TYR A 70 -3.05 -3.59 -2.32
CA TYR A 70 -4.34 -3.13 -2.82
C TYR A 70 -4.25 -2.72 -4.30
N TYR A 71 -3.31 -1.83 -4.62
CA TYR A 71 -3.01 -1.39 -5.99
C TYR A 71 -2.85 -2.59 -6.95
N THR A 72 -2.02 -3.58 -6.57
CA THR A 72 -1.72 -4.75 -7.40
C THR A 72 -2.95 -5.65 -7.63
N LYS A 73 -3.85 -5.72 -6.65
CA LYS A 73 -5.04 -6.59 -6.72
C LYS A 73 -6.24 -5.94 -7.39
N LYS A 74 -6.37 -4.62 -7.29
CA LYS A 74 -7.57 -3.88 -7.69
C LYS A 74 -7.34 -3.01 -8.93
N LEU A 75 -6.34 -2.14 -8.91
CA LEU A 75 -6.13 -1.13 -9.96
C LEU A 75 -5.29 -1.69 -11.11
N LEU A 76 -4.14 -2.28 -10.79
CA LEU A 76 -3.18 -2.75 -11.80
C LEU A 76 -3.79 -3.74 -12.81
N PRO A 77 -4.68 -4.69 -12.45
CA PRO A 77 -5.30 -5.58 -13.43
C PRO A 77 -6.12 -4.85 -14.50
N GLU A 78 -6.82 -3.77 -14.13
CA GLU A 78 -7.56 -2.94 -15.08
C GLU A 78 -6.62 -2.21 -16.05
N TYR A 79 -5.49 -1.71 -15.53
CA TYR A 79 -4.46 -1.06 -16.35
C TYR A 79 -3.81 -2.04 -17.32
N ILE A 80 -3.44 -3.24 -16.84
CA ILE A 80 -2.91 -4.32 -17.68
C ILE A 80 -3.90 -4.66 -18.80
N GLN A 81 -5.18 -4.83 -18.47
CA GLN A 81 -6.20 -5.13 -19.46
C GLN A 81 -6.33 -4.00 -20.50
N ALA A 82 -6.30 -2.74 -20.07
CA ALA A 82 -6.39 -1.59 -20.95
C ALA A 82 -5.17 -1.46 -21.87
N ILE A 83 -3.96 -1.68 -21.34
CA ILE A 83 -2.71 -1.63 -22.08
C ILE A 83 -2.67 -2.77 -23.09
N ASN A 84 -2.98 -4.01 -22.68
CA ASN A 84 -2.94 -5.19 -23.57
C ASN A 84 -3.95 -5.13 -24.73
N LYS A 85 -5.06 -4.39 -24.58
CA LYS A 85 -5.97 -4.11 -25.70
C LYS A 85 -5.31 -3.28 -26.81
N SER A 86 -4.19 -2.63 -26.53
CA SER A 86 -3.54 -1.66 -27.41
C SER A 86 -2.08 -2.06 -27.68
N LYS A 87 -1.65 -2.04 -28.94
CA LYS A 87 -0.38 -2.70 -29.35
C LYS A 87 0.93 -1.99 -28.95
N SER A 88 0.89 -0.76 -28.44
CA SER A 88 2.12 0.00 -28.11
C SER A 88 1.81 1.14 -27.14
N TYR A 89 1.67 0.81 -25.85
CA TYR A 89 1.41 1.79 -24.80
C TYR A 89 2.38 1.58 -23.65
N TYR A 90 2.83 2.68 -23.07
CA TYR A 90 3.66 2.70 -21.87
C TYR A 90 2.81 3.12 -20.67
N LEU A 91 3.04 2.47 -19.53
CA LEU A 91 2.50 2.89 -18.26
C LEU A 91 3.41 3.98 -17.65
N GLN A 92 2.86 5.19 -17.45
CA GLN A 92 3.51 6.26 -16.71
C GLN A 92 2.83 6.43 -15.36
N GLU A 93 3.61 6.35 -14.30
CA GLU A 93 3.18 6.50 -12.91
C GLU A 93 4.25 7.29 -12.15
N ASP A 94 3.86 7.90 -11.03
CA ASP A 94 4.79 8.62 -10.16
C ASP A 94 5.59 7.65 -9.25
N GLY A 95 6.42 8.24 -8.39
CA GLY A 95 7.26 7.50 -7.45
C GLY A 95 6.54 7.02 -6.18
N ASP A 96 5.20 6.93 -6.15
CA ASP A 96 4.49 6.48 -4.95
C ASP A 96 4.92 5.05 -4.54
N PRO A 97 5.15 4.78 -3.23
CA PRO A 97 5.56 3.45 -2.77
C PRO A 97 4.62 2.31 -3.19
N SER A 98 3.32 2.58 -3.36
CA SER A 98 2.32 1.59 -3.77
C SER A 98 2.55 1.08 -5.20
N HIS A 99 3.14 1.89 -6.09
CA HIS A 99 3.43 1.51 -7.47
C HIS A 99 4.61 0.54 -7.58
N GLY A 100 5.41 0.39 -6.52
CA GLY A 100 6.54 -0.55 -6.48
C GLY A 100 7.70 -0.16 -7.38
N THR A 101 7.86 1.12 -7.69
CA THR A 101 8.92 1.64 -8.57
C THR A 101 10.27 1.79 -7.86
N LYS A 102 10.28 1.88 -6.53
CA LYS A 102 11.50 2.09 -5.72
C LYS A 102 12.34 0.83 -5.46
N SER A 103 11.81 -0.36 -5.75
CA SER A 103 12.52 -1.63 -5.52
C SER A 103 12.17 -2.68 -6.57
N PHE A 104 13.09 -3.58 -6.84
CA PHE A 104 12.86 -4.74 -7.68
C PHE A 104 12.24 -5.89 -6.87
N GLY A 105 11.48 -6.77 -7.54
CA GLY A 105 11.00 -8.01 -6.93
C GLY A 105 9.79 -7.86 -6.00
N ASN A 106 9.23 -6.66 -5.83
CA ASN A 106 8.00 -6.46 -5.05
C ASN A 106 6.74 -6.89 -5.83
N VAL A 107 5.59 -6.96 -5.15
CA VAL A 107 4.38 -7.53 -5.74
C VAL A 107 3.85 -6.73 -6.94
N ALA A 108 3.95 -5.40 -6.92
CA ALA A 108 3.50 -4.56 -8.03
C ALA A 108 4.49 -4.63 -9.21
N TYR A 109 5.78 -4.61 -8.93
CA TYR A 109 6.86 -4.74 -9.91
C TYR A 109 6.73 -6.07 -10.66
N ASN A 110 6.66 -7.19 -9.93
CA ASN A 110 6.55 -8.52 -10.53
C ASN A 110 5.27 -8.68 -11.34
N ALA A 111 4.15 -8.13 -10.88
CA ALA A 111 2.90 -8.15 -11.64
C ALA A 111 3.02 -7.40 -12.98
N LYS A 112 3.72 -6.26 -13.02
CA LYS A 112 4.00 -5.53 -14.27
C LYS A 112 4.92 -6.32 -15.20
N GLU A 113 5.99 -6.90 -14.68
CA GLU A 113 6.92 -7.76 -15.47
C GLU A 113 6.21 -8.98 -16.07
N MET A 114 5.45 -9.72 -15.25
CA MET A 114 4.74 -10.93 -15.68
C MET A 114 3.70 -10.66 -16.78
N ASN A 115 3.23 -9.42 -16.87
CA ASN A 115 2.26 -8.98 -17.87
C ASN A 115 2.89 -8.14 -18.99
N TRP A 116 4.23 -8.11 -19.10
CA TRP A 116 4.95 -7.43 -20.16
C TRP A 116 4.59 -5.95 -20.28
N ILE A 117 4.40 -5.29 -19.14
CA ILE A 117 4.02 -3.87 -19.10
C ILE A 117 5.27 -3.00 -19.21
N ASP A 118 5.41 -2.34 -20.35
CA ASP A 118 6.43 -1.31 -20.55
C ASP A 118 6.11 -0.07 -19.70
N ARG A 119 7.12 0.48 -19.04
CA ARG A 119 6.98 1.60 -18.09
C ARG A 119 7.91 2.75 -18.46
N ILE A 120 7.43 3.98 -18.28
CA ILE A 120 8.26 5.17 -18.37
C ILE A 120 8.89 5.42 -16.99
N VAL A 121 10.20 5.69 -16.98
CA VAL A 121 10.89 6.14 -15.76
C VAL A 121 10.46 7.57 -15.47
N HIS A 122 9.81 7.78 -14.34
CA HIS A 122 9.40 9.10 -13.88
C HIS A 122 10.38 9.64 -12.82
N PRO A 123 10.91 10.87 -12.99
CA PRO A 123 11.84 11.45 -12.03
C PRO A 123 11.17 11.81 -10.70
N ALA A 124 11.95 11.78 -9.62
CA ALA A 124 11.44 12.16 -8.30
C ALA A 124 11.07 13.65 -8.25
N GLN A 125 10.03 13.99 -7.47
CA GLN A 125 9.61 15.38 -7.22
C GLN A 125 9.31 16.19 -8.50
N SER A 126 8.81 15.54 -9.55
CA SER A 126 8.56 16.17 -10.86
C SER A 126 7.08 16.11 -11.25
N PRO A 127 6.16 16.69 -10.46
CA PRO A 127 4.73 16.66 -10.76
C PRO A 127 4.40 17.38 -12.08
N ASP A 128 5.22 18.34 -12.50
CA ASP A 128 5.15 19.03 -13.79
C ASP A 128 5.33 18.10 -14.99
N LEU A 129 6.01 16.96 -14.80
CA LEU A 129 6.20 15.92 -15.82
C LEU A 129 5.17 14.79 -15.73
N ASN A 130 4.17 14.92 -14.85
CA ASN A 130 3.12 13.93 -14.68
C ASN A 130 1.81 14.44 -15.29
N ALA A 131 1.34 13.77 -16.36
CA ALA A 131 0.17 14.24 -17.09
C ALA A 131 -1.11 14.30 -16.22
N ILE A 132 -1.22 13.43 -15.21
CA ILE A 132 -2.39 13.42 -14.32
C ILE A 132 -2.46 14.69 -13.45
N GLU A 133 -1.32 15.24 -13.03
CA GLU A 133 -1.25 16.49 -12.26
C GLU A 133 -1.75 17.67 -13.11
N GLY A 134 -1.37 17.69 -14.39
CA GLY A 134 -1.89 18.65 -15.35
C GLY A 134 -3.42 18.56 -15.54
N ILE A 135 -3.97 17.35 -15.54
CA ILE A 135 -5.42 17.13 -15.60
C ILE A 135 -6.08 17.64 -14.31
N TRP A 136 -5.49 17.39 -13.15
CA TRP A 136 -6.03 17.88 -11.88
C TRP A 136 -6.08 19.40 -11.80
N ASN A 137 -5.05 20.10 -12.29
CA ASN A 137 -5.04 21.57 -12.38
C ASN A 137 -6.15 22.16 -13.27
N ILE A 138 -6.77 21.36 -14.15
CA ILE A 138 -7.92 21.79 -14.96
C ILE A 138 -9.23 21.52 -14.20
N LEU A 139 -9.27 20.46 -13.38
CA LEU A 139 -10.47 20.00 -12.69
C LEU A 139 -10.72 20.71 -11.36
N PHE A 140 -9.66 21.20 -10.70
CA PHE A 140 -9.68 21.84 -9.38
C PHE A 140 -9.01 23.21 -9.42
#